data_AF-A0A7J5B1A6-F1
#
_entry.id   AF-A0A7J5B1A6-F1
#
_cell.length_a   1.000
_cell.length_b   1.000
_cell.length_c   1.000
_cell.angle_alpha   90.00
_cell.angle_beta   90.00
_cell.angle_gamma   90.00
#
_symmetry.space_group_name_H-M   'P 1'
#
loop_
_entity.id
_entity.type
_entity.pdbx_description
1 polymer ?
#
loop_
_entity_poly.entity_id
_entity_poly.type
_entity_poly.pdbx_seq_one_letter_code
_entity_poly.pdbx_strand_id
1 'polypeptide(L)'
;MTLAPGWHPHPSRPDLQQWWDGKRWREATWPKKVGLQPLARYQPAWPRLDVSNTPQPRYDVVGEAYRAEEILAALGMNRPPVGREVERFMNAELIPEPDNPHSQSGLAISVRINDHVVGYISEEDAPLLAPHIHRVIASGYVPVTRARVWGATRQSRNGVRFNSAIRLAYSPTSAGEPINSPPGHPCVVLPRGRTLQVTGEEQYLHVLGEYLTLAPRTAVLVTLHRQDFLTKTGLERSVVEVRLDGETVGNLSPAMSKQLLPVIDHLFEAGNYWTAALGSLQGNSLSIELKLDVAKTETLTDEWIESPHRQPPQLVPVSTNYRVPPAFRRARTIEPAPQPKGIGCLAWVGILIGALLLAVFLAPFGSLLSMAIIVLGFAWSNYQKKQPPTLVGQHTPGTAD
;
A
#
# COMPACT_ATOMS: atom_id res chain seq x y z
N MET A 1 19.42 44.87 -5.39
CA MET A 1 18.77 43.77 -4.62
C MET A 1 19.44 42.48 -5.01
N THR A 2 20.21 41.87 -4.11
CA THR A 2 20.85 40.56 -4.32
C THR A 2 19.82 39.47 -4.07
N LEU A 3 19.68 38.54 -5.01
CA LEU A 3 18.79 37.38 -4.86
C LEU A 3 19.31 36.50 -3.71
N ALA A 4 18.40 36.06 -2.84
CA ALA A 4 18.72 35.08 -1.81
C ALA A 4 19.07 33.73 -2.47
N PRO A 5 20.02 32.96 -1.90
CA PRO A 5 20.28 31.60 -2.35
C PRO A 5 18.98 30.78 -2.40
N GLY A 6 18.73 30.09 -3.51
CA GLY A 6 17.45 29.44 -3.74
C GLY A 6 17.20 29.04 -5.20
N TRP A 7 16.11 28.30 -5.43
CA TRP A 7 15.61 27.98 -6.77
C TRP A 7 14.83 29.17 -7.33
N HIS A 8 15.21 29.65 -8.51
CA HIS A 8 14.53 30.75 -9.20
C HIS A 8 14.12 30.33 -10.62
N PRO A 9 13.11 30.96 -11.24
CA PRO A 9 12.72 30.67 -12.62
C PRO A 9 13.91 30.75 -13.58
N HIS A 10 14.05 29.74 -14.44
CA HIS A 10 15.11 29.72 -15.43
C HIS A 10 14.87 30.83 -16.47
N PRO A 11 15.88 31.64 -16.81
CA PRO A 11 15.70 32.88 -17.58
C PRO A 11 15.16 32.65 -19.00
N SER A 12 15.47 31.51 -19.62
CA SER A 12 15.06 31.17 -20.99
C SER A 12 14.18 29.91 -21.13
N ARG A 13 13.94 29.18 -20.03
CA ARG A 13 13.17 27.92 -20.04
C ARG A 13 12.03 28.03 -19.02
N PRO A 14 10.85 28.51 -19.43
CA PRO A 14 9.78 28.91 -18.51
C PRO A 14 9.16 27.75 -17.73
N ASP A 15 9.46 26.53 -18.12
CA ASP A 15 9.12 25.24 -17.51
C ASP A 15 10.17 24.75 -16.51
N LEU A 16 11.28 25.49 -16.32
CA LEU A 16 12.37 25.13 -15.41
C LEU A 16 12.68 26.24 -14.39
N GLN A 17 13.42 25.86 -13.36
CA GLN A 17 14.05 26.67 -12.34
C GLN A 17 15.55 26.34 -12.31
N GLN A 18 16.35 27.30 -11.90
CA GLN A 18 17.79 27.18 -11.77
C GLN A 18 18.20 27.59 -10.36
N TRP A 19 19.17 26.90 -9.78
CA TRP A 19 19.64 27.21 -8.43
C TRP A 19 20.61 28.40 -8.46
N TRP A 20 20.38 29.37 -7.57
CA TRP A 20 21.29 30.47 -7.26
C TRP A 20 21.93 30.21 -5.91
N ASP A 21 23.25 30.18 -5.82
CA ASP A 21 23.97 29.92 -4.56
C ASP A 21 24.35 31.20 -3.79
N GLY A 22 23.83 32.36 -4.21
CA GLY A 22 24.19 33.66 -3.65
C GLY A 22 25.36 34.34 -4.38
N LYS A 23 26.12 33.61 -5.21
CA LYS A 23 27.26 34.14 -5.97
C LYS A 23 27.19 33.82 -7.46
N ARG A 24 26.71 32.63 -7.82
CA ARG A 24 26.59 32.14 -9.20
C ARG A 24 25.35 31.28 -9.40
N TRP A 25 24.87 31.24 -10.63
CA TRP A 25 23.86 30.29 -11.08
C TRP A 25 24.52 28.93 -11.32
N ARG A 26 23.91 27.85 -10.84
CA ARG A 26 24.37 26.47 -11.10
C ARG A 26 23.79 25.96 -12.41
N GLU A 27 24.52 25.08 -13.09
CA GLU A 27 24.03 24.43 -14.32
C GLU A 27 22.87 23.46 -14.07
N ALA A 28 22.68 23.05 -12.82
CA ALA A 28 21.54 22.24 -12.40
C ALA A 28 20.22 22.99 -12.65
N THR A 29 19.34 22.37 -13.44
CA THR A 29 18.01 22.90 -13.75
C THR A 29 16.93 21.93 -13.32
N TRP A 30 15.92 22.47 -12.66
CA TRP A 30 14.81 21.74 -12.05
C TRP A 30 13.51 22.09 -12.76
N PRO A 31 12.56 21.18 -12.97
CA PRO A 31 11.25 21.56 -13.52
C PRO A 31 10.53 22.58 -12.62
N LYS A 32 10.12 23.70 -13.19
CA LYS A 32 9.24 24.67 -12.54
C LYS A 32 7.97 23.92 -12.14
N LYS A 33 7.60 24.07 -10.86
CA LYS A 33 6.40 23.47 -10.26
C LYS A 33 5.15 23.78 -11.09
N VAL A 34 4.84 22.94 -12.08
CA VAL A 34 3.47 22.77 -12.54
C VAL A 34 2.83 21.96 -11.44
N GLY A 35 2.02 22.64 -10.63
CA GLY A 35 1.28 21.98 -9.57
C GLY A 35 0.51 20.81 -10.17
N LEU A 36 0.76 19.61 -9.66
CA LEU A 36 -0.24 18.56 -9.65
C LEU A 36 -1.40 19.13 -8.83
N GLN A 37 -2.30 19.83 -9.53
CA GLN A 37 -3.49 20.47 -9.01
C GLN A 37 -4.53 19.38 -8.68
N PRO A 38 -5.39 19.62 -7.69
CA PRO A 38 -6.16 18.59 -7.01
C PRO A 38 -7.09 17.88 -7.99
N LEU A 39 -6.89 16.58 -8.16
CA LEU A 39 -7.80 15.74 -8.93
C LEU A 39 -9.13 15.69 -8.17
N ALA A 40 -10.24 15.96 -8.87
CA ALA A 40 -11.56 16.14 -8.26
C ALA A 40 -12.07 14.90 -7.51
N ARG A 41 -11.56 13.70 -7.85
CA ARG A 41 -11.86 12.41 -7.23
C ARG A 41 -10.69 11.44 -7.38
N TYR A 42 -10.61 10.46 -6.47
CA TYR A 42 -9.75 9.28 -6.62
C TYR A 42 -10.07 8.57 -7.94
N GLN A 43 -9.04 8.20 -8.72
CA GLN A 43 -9.22 7.45 -9.97
C GLN A 43 -8.55 6.08 -9.85
N PRO A 44 -9.28 4.97 -10.04
CA PRO A 44 -8.72 3.61 -10.01
C PRO A 44 -7.62 3.35 -11.06
N ALA A 45 -7.55 4.20 -12.09
CA ALA A 45 -6.60 4.10 -13.19
C ALA A 45 -5.20 4.68 -12.87
N TRP A 46 -5.01 5.31 -11.70
CA TRP A 46 -3.70 5.84 -11.33
C TRP A 46 -2.64 4.73 -11.20
N PRO A 47 -1.39 5.02 -11.60
CA PRO A 47 -0.29 4.08 -11.44
C PRO A 47 -0.09 3.74 -9.96
N ARG A 48 0.15 2.45 -9.69
CA ARG A 48 0.43 1.93 -8.35
C ARG A 48 1.91 2.14 -8.04
N LEU A 49 2.19 2.75 -6.89
CA LEU A 49 3.54 2.90 -6.36
C LEU A 49 3.71 1.98 -5.15
N ASP A 50 4.63 1.03 -5.24
CA ASP A 50 5.00 0.21 -4.09
C ASP A 50 5.75 1.05 -3.05
N VAL A 51 5.12 1.23 -1.89
CA VAL A 51 5.68 1.97 -0.75
C VAL A 51 6.23 1.02 0.33
N SER A 52 6.20 -0.30 0.13
CA SER A 52 6.75 -1.25 1.09
C SER A 52 8.24 -0.99 1.34
N ASN A 53 8.57 -0.74 2.61
CA ASN A 53 9.91 -0.35 3.04
C ASN A 53 10.37 -1.09 4.30
N THR A 54 9.63 -2.10 4.74
CA THR A 54 10.02 -2.97 5.84
C THR A 54 9.64 -4.42 5.54
N PRO A 55 10.51 -5.40 5.83
CA PRO A 55 10.18 -6.81 5.61
C PRO A 55 9.18 -7.36 6.64
N GLN A 56 9.06 -6.70 7.80
CA GLN A 56 8.17 -7.11 8.87
C GLN A 56 6.95 -6.19 8.92
N PRO A 57 5.72 -6.72 8.83
CA PRO A 57 4.52 -5.91 9.00
C PRO A 57 4.46 -5.25 10.39
N ARG A 58 4.31 -3.92 10.43
CA ARG A 58 4.41 -3.12 11.67
C ARG A 58 3.08 -2.53 12.13
N TYR A 59 2.25 -2.04 11.22
CA TYR A 59 1.01 -1.35 11.56
C TYR A 59 -0.18 -2.28 11.49
N ASP A 60 -0.96 -2.27 12.56
CA ASP A 60 -2.23 -2.99 12.64
C ASP A 60 -3.30 -2.20 11.87
N VAL A 61 -4.09 -2.94 11.09
CA VAL A 61 -5.34 -2.42 10.53
C VAL A 61 -6.42 -2.57 11.60
N VAL A 62 -7.35 -1.62 11.67
CA VAL A 62 -8.47 -1.66 12.62
C VAL A 62 -9.80 -1.75 11.88
N GLY A 63 -10.83 -2.20 12.62
CA GLY A 63 -12.19 -2.33 12.10
C GLY A 63 -12.42 -3.60 11.28
N GLU A 64 -11.45 -4.52 11.22
CA GLU A 64 -11.58 -5.77 10.43
C GLU A 64 -12.72 -6.66 10.95
N ALA A 65 -13.03 -6.57 12.25
CA ALA A 65 -14.14 -7.28 12.88
C ALA A 65 -15.51 -6.94 12.26
N TYR A 66 -15.66 -5.75 11.66
CA TYR A 66 -16.88 -5.32 10.96
C TYR A 66 -16.82 -5.60 9.46
N ARG A 67 -15.75 -6.22 8.96
CA ARG A 67 -15.43 -6.40 7.53
C ARG A 67 -15.18 -7.86 7.15
N ALA A 68 -15.71 -8.80 7.93
CA ALA A 68 -15.42 -10.22 7.76
C ALA A 68 -15.77 -10.75 6.36
N GLU A 69 -16.87 -10.27 5.76
CA GLU A 69 -17.28 -10.69 4.42
C GLU A 69 -16.41 -10.07 3.34
N GLU A 70 -16.07 -8.78 3.47
CA GLU A 70 -15.14 -8.09 2.58
C GLU A 70 -13.73 -8.71 2.60
N ILE A 71 -13.26 -9.16 3.77
CA ILE A 71 -11.95 -9.83 3.92
C ILE A 71 -11.96 -11.21 3.27
N LEU A 72 -13.03 -11.98 3.44
CA LEU A 72 -13.18 -13.29 2.76
C LEU A 72 -13.26 -13.12 1.25
N ALA A 73 -14.00 -12.12 0.77
CA ALA A 73 -14.07 -11.76 -0.65
C ALA A 73 -12.69 -11.33 -1.19
N ALA A 74 -11.97 -10.48 -0.46
CA ALA A 74 -10.60 -10.08 -0.79
C ALA A 74 -9.65 -11.27 -0.91
N LEU A 75 -9.76 -12.26 -0.01
CA LEU A 75 -8.98 -13.50 -0.05
C LEU A 75 -9.40 -14.46 -1.19
N GLY A 76 -10.52 -14.19 -1.87
CA GLY A 76 -11.09 -15.05 -2.90
C GLY A 76 -11.56 -16.39 -2.33
N MET A 77 -12.09 -16.41 -1.11
CA MET A 77 -12.47 -17.66 -0.45
C MET A 77 -13.77 -17.56 0.36
N ASN A 78 -14.42 -18.71 0.53
CA ASN A 78 -15.50 -18.85 1.49
C ASN A 78 -14.96 -18.96 2.92
N ARG A 79 -15.84 -18.77 3.91
CA ARG A 79 -15.49 -18.92 5.32
C ARG A 79 -14.84 -20.29 5.57
N PRO A 80 -13.62 -20.34 6.15
CA PRO A 80 -12.95 -21.61 6.40
C PRO A 80 -13.67 -22.39 7.51
N PRO A 81 -13.53 -23.72 7.55
CA PRO A 81 -14.04 -24.54 8.65
C PRO A 81 -13.54 -24.05 10.02
N VAL A 82 -14.32 -24.32 11.08
CA VAL A 82 -13.94 -23.96 12.46
C VAL A 82 -12.57 -24.59 12.79
N GLY A 83 -11.68 -23.79 13.36
CA GLY A 83 -10.33 -24.22 13.74
C GLY A 83 -9.31 -24.20 12.60
N ARG A 84 -9.72 -23.98 11.34
CA ARG A 84 -8.78 -23.77 10.24
C ARG A 84 -8.31 -22.32 10.20
N GLU A 85 -7.01 -22.14 10.20
CA GLU A 85 -6.36 -20.84 10.01
C GLU A 85 -5.96 -20.65 8.54
N VAL A 86 -5.95 -19.39 8.12
CA VAL A 86 -5.49 -18.96 6.81
C VAL A 86 -4.57 -17.77 7.00
N GLU A 87 -3.44 -17.81 6.31
CA GLU A 87 -2.47 -16.73 6.29
C GLU A 87 -2.01 -16.50 4.86
N ARG A 88 -2.06 -15.25 4.39
CA ARG A 88 -1.62 -14.85 3.05
C ARG A 88 -0.97 -13.48 3.08
N PHE A 89 0.02 -13.28 2.21
CA PHE A 89 0.49 -11.94 1.87
C PHE A 89 -0.22 -11.45 0.62
N MET A 90 -0.75 -10.24 0.67
CA MET A 90 -1.49 -9.61 -0.42
C MET A 90 -1.04 -8.17 -0.60
N ASN A 91 -1.33 -7.59 -1.76
CA ASN A 91 -1.11 -6.16 -1.99
C ASN A 91 -2.32 -5.40 -1.44
N ALA A 92 -2.05 -4.40 -0.62
CA ALA A 92 -3.05 -3.50 -0.07
C ALA A 92 -2.83 -2.08 -0.57
N GLU A 93 -3.88 -1.45 -1.09
CA GLU A 93 -3.92 -0.03 -1.43
C GLU A 93 -4.26 0.78 -0.18
N LEU A 94 -3.54 1.88 0.03
CA LEU A 94 -3.77 2.82 1.14
C LEU A 94 -4.46 4.07 0.61
N ILE A 95 -5.76 4.20 0.82
CA ILE A 95 -6.57 5.26 0.21
C ILE A 95 -7.06 6.25 1.27
N PRO A 96 -6.59 7.51 1.23
CA PRO A 96 -7.11 8.58 2.08
C PRO A 96 -8.59 8.84 1.84
N GLU A 97 -9.36 9.00 2.90
CA GLU A 97 -10.78 9.31 2.88
C GLU A 97 -11.03 10.57 3.73
N PRO A 98 -10.61 11.77 3.27
CA PRO A 98 -10.77 13.02 4.02
C PRO A 98 -12.24 13.40 4.24
N ASP A 99 -13.14 12.79 3.46
CA ASP A 99 -14.59 12.91 3.51
C ASP A 99 -15.27 11.85 4.40
N ASN A 100 -14.50 11.02 5.12
CA ASN A 100 -15.04 10.00 6.02
C ASN A 100 -15.68 10.65 7.27
N PRO A 101 -17.01 10.54 7.45
CA PRO A 101 -17.71 11.18 8.57
C PRO A 101 -17.39 10.56 9.94
N HIS A 102 -16.73 9.40 9.96
CA HIS A 102 -16.35 8.69 11.18
C HIS A 102 -14.92 9.01 11.63
N SER A 103 -14.15 9.79 10.84
CA SER A 103 -12.81 10.18 11.22
C SER A 103 -12.82 11.40 12.13
N GLN A 104 -12.21 11.29 13.30
CA GLN A 104 -12.09 12.42 14.23
C GLN A 104 -10.99 13.37 13.79
N SER A 105 -9.87 12.82 13.30
CA SER A 105 -8.73 13.60 12.81
C SER A 105 -8.95 14.17 11.40
N GLY A 106 -9.88 13.60 10.63
CA GLY A 106 -10.03 13.87 9.20
C GLY A 106 -8.92 13.24 8.35
N LEU A 107 -8.10 12.36 8.94
CA LEU A 107 -6.97 11.69 8.31
C LEU A 107 -7.21 10.20 8.08
N ALA A 108 -8.48 9.76 8.00
CA ALA A 108 -8.79 8.36 7.75
C ALA A 108 -8.12 7.84 6.47
N ILE A 109 -7.46 6.69 6.58
CA ILE A 109 -6.86 5.97 5.47
C ILE A 109 -7.48 4.57 5.46
N SER A 110 -8.25 4.27 4.42
CA SER A 110 -8.79 2.94 4.20
C SER A 110 -7.71 2.01 3.65
N VAL A 111 -7.73 0.76 4.11
CA VAL A 111 -6.91 -0.33 3.58
C VAL A 111 -7.79 -1.15 2.65
N ARG A 112 -7.38 -1.27 1.39
CA ARG A 112 -8.16 -1.97 0.36
C ARG A 112 -7.36 -3.11 -0.25
N ILE A 113 -7.97 -4.30 -0.34
CA ILE A 113 -7.37 -5.47 -0.97
C ILE A 113 -8.36 -5.98 -2.00
N ASN A 114 -7.92 -6.13 -3.26
CA ASN A 114 -8.78 -6.54 -4.37
C ASN A 114 -10.09 -5.73 -4.43
N ASP A 115 -9.99 -4.39 -4.36
CA ASP A 115 -11.11 -3.43 -4.32
C ASP A 115 -12.05 -3.48 -3.11
N HIS A 116 -11.83 -4.38 -2.15
CA HIS A 116 -12.59 -4.46 -0.91
C HIS A 116 -11.94 -3.65 0.21
N VAL A 117 -12.72 -2.84 0.92
CA VAL A 117 -12.26 -2.14 2.14
C VAL A 117 -12.19 -3.16 3.27
N VAL A 118 -10.97 -3.57 3.65
CA VAL A 118 -10.72 -4.60 4.66
C VAL A 118 -10.56 -4.01 6.07
N GLY A 119 -10.35 -2.69 6.16
CA GLY A 119 -10.25 -1.97 7.41
C GLY A 119 -9.64 -0.58 7.20
N TYR A 120 -9.13 -0.01 8.29
CA TYR A 120 -8.58 1.35 8.33
C TYR A 120 -7.25 1.37 9.07
N ILE A 121 -6.41 2.37 8.79
CA ILE A 121 -5.33 2.75 9.72
C ILE A 121 -5.98 3.28 11.01
N SER A 122 -5.39 2.96 12.16
CA SER A 122 -5.87 3.45 13.46
C SER A 122 -5.84 4.98 13.52
N GLU A 123 -6.75 5.59 14.28
CA GLU A 123 -6.74 7.06 14.50
C GLU A 123 -5.45 7.52 15.23
N GLU A 124 -4.78 6.63 15.96
CA GLU A 124 -3.50 6.88 16.61
C GLU A 124 -2.34 6.96 15.60
N ASP A 125 -2.31 6.04 14.62
CA ASP A 125 -1.24 5.96 13.63
C ASP A 125 -1.48 6.89 12.42
N ALA A 126 -2.73 7.26 12.14
CA ALA A 126 -3.09 8.05 10.97
C ALA A 126 -2.31 9.37 10.86
N PRO A 127 -2.12 10.19 11.93
CA PRO A 127 -1.31 11.41 11.87
C PRO A 127 0.15 11.18 11.45
N LEU A 128 0.72 10.02 11.82
CA LEU A 128 2.09 9.66 11.48
C LEU A 128 2.20 9.22 10.01
N LEU A 129 1.23 8.45 9.50
CA LEU A 129 1.27 7.91 8.14
C LEU A 129 0.75 8.89 7.09
N ALA A 130 -0.23 9.72 7.44
CA ALA A 130 -0.96 10.57 6.50
C ALA A 130 -0.05 11.47 5.65
N PRO A 131 0.95 12.20 6.19
CA PRO A 131 1.82 13.04 5.35
C PRO A 131 2.52 12.27 4.24
N HIS A 132 2.92 11.03 4.48
CA HIS A 132 3.62 10.20 3.49
C HIS A 132 2.64 9.63 2.45
N ILE A 133 1.53 9.04 2.90
CA ILE A 133 0.51 8.46 2.01
C ILE A 133 -0.16 9.54 1.17
N HIS A 134 -0.47 10.69 1.77
CA HIS A 134 -1.08 11.81 1.07
C HIS A 134 -0.15 12.42 0.03
N ARG A 135 1.16 12.44 0.28
CA ARG A 135 2.16 12.88 -0.71
C ARG A 135 2.10 12.03 -1.97
N VAL A 136 2.03 10.70 -1.83
CA VAL A 136 1.95 9.77 -2.97
C VAL A 136 0.67 10.00 -3.77
N ILE A 137 -0.47 10.13 -3.09
CA ILE A 137 -1.78 10.41 -3.70
C ILE A 137 -1.79 11.78 -4.39
N ALA A 138 -1.26 12.82 -3.75
CA ALA A 138 -1.12 14.15 -4.34
C ALA A 138 -0.15 14.18 -5.52
N SER A 139 0.72 13.18 -5.63
CA SER A 139 1.62 12.98 -6.77
C SER A 139 0.94 12.22 -7.92
N GLY A 140 -0.31 11.79 -7.78
CA GLY A 140 -1.05 11.06 -8.81
C GLY A 140 -0.79 9.55 -8.83
N TYR A 141 -0.29 8.97 -7.73
CA TYR A 141 -0.05 7.54 -7.59
C TYR A 141 -0.95 6.93 -6.51
N VAL A 142 -1.27 5.64 -6.64
CA VAL A 142 -1.90 4.85 -5.58
C VAL A 142 -0.81 4.16 -4.77
N PRO A 143 -0.64 4.47 -3.47
CA PRO A 143 0.32 3.78 -2.63
C PRO A 143 -0.16 2.36 -2.35
N VAL A 144 0.71 1.39 -2.66
CA VAL A 144 0.49 -0.03 -2.45
C VAL A 144 1.54 -0.56 -1.49
N THR A 145 1.12 -1.38 -0.54
CA THR A 145 2.04 -2.04 0.39
C THR A 145 1.67 -3.50 0.55
N ARG A 146 2.64 -4.34 0.87
CA ARG A 146 2.40 -5.73 1.23
C ARG A 146 1.68 -5.81 2.58
N ALA A 147 0.56 -6.51 2.62
CA ALA A 147 -0.23 -6.77 3.82
C ALA A 147 -0.18 -8.26 4.17
N ARG A 148 0.06 -8.57 5.44
CA ARG A 148 -0.12 -9.91 6.00
C ARG A 148 -1.56 -10.02 6.49
N VAL A 149 -2.34 -10.88 5.87
CA VAL A 149 -3.72 -11.17 6.24
C VAL A 149 -3.75 -12.52 6.94
N TRP A 150 -4.09 -12.52 8.23
CA TRP A 150 -4.38 -13.73 8.99
C TRP A 150 -5.87 -13.79 9.32
N GLY A 151 -6.44 -14.99 9.30
CA GLY A 151 -7.81 -15.19 9.73
C GLY A 151 -8.13 -16.62 10.13
N ALA A 152 -9.11 -16.76 11.04
CA ALA A 152 -9.55 -18.05 11.55
C ALA A 152 -11.03 -18.01 11.91
N THR A 153 -11.75 -19.09 11.57
CA THR A 153 -13.13 -19.27 12.04
C THR A 153 -13.12 -19.89 13.43
N ARG A 154 -13.73 -19.21 14.41
CA ARG A 154 -13.80 -19.65 15.80
C ARG A 154 -15.24 -19.78 16.29
N GLN A 155 -15.48 -20.76 17.15
CA GLN A 155 -16.71 -20.86 17.91
C GLN A 155 -16.71 -19.78 19.00
N SER A 156 -17.78 -19.00 19.09
CA SER A 156 -18.03 -18.05 20.18
C SER A 156 -19.37 -18.36 20.86
N ARG A 157 -19.62 -17.75 22.03
CA ARG A 157 -20.91 -17.81 22.72
C ARG A 157 -22.07 -17.37 21.81
N ASN A 158 -21.78 -16.47 20.88
CA ASN A 158 -22.75 -15.90 19.94
C ASN A 158 -22.72 -16.58 18.55
N GLY A 159 -22.24 -17.83 18.48
CA GLY A 159 -22.14 -18.60 17.24
C GLY A 159 -20.75 -18.57 16.60
N VAL A 160 -20.68 -19.08 15.38
CA VAL A 160 -19.45 -19.19 14.60
C VAL A 160 -19.09 -17.82 14.00
N ARG A 161 -17.89 -17.32 14.27
CA ARG A 161 -17.39 -16.04 13.74
C ARG A 161 -16.05 -16.21 13.04
N PHE A 162 -15.82 -15.39 12.03
CA PHE A 162 -14.52 -15.25 11.39
C PHE A 162 -13.79 -14.09 12.06
N ASN A 163 -12.62 -14.37 12.64
CA ASN A 163 -11.73 -13.37 13.19
C ASN A 163 -10.57 -13.17 12.22
N SER A 164 -10.12 -11.94 12.07
CA SER A 164 -9.02 -11.58 11.19
C SER A 164 -8.11 -10.55 11.85
N ALA A 165 -6.84 -10.55 11.41
CA ALA A 165 -5.86 -9.54 11.74
C ALA A 165 -5.05 -9.23 10.48
N ILE A 166 -4.93 -7.96 10.15
CA ILE A 166 -4.20 -7.49 8.99
C ILE A 166 -3.08 -6.56 9.45
N ARG A 167 -1.86 -6.81 8.97
CA ARG A 167 -0.69 -5.98 9.25
C ARG A 167 0.00 -5.51 7.99
N LEU A 168 0.42 -4.24 7.97
CA LEU A 168 1.04 -3.60 6.81
C LEU A 168 2.57 -3.58 6.90
N ALA A 169 3.24 -3.96 5.81
CA ALA A 169 4.69 -3.89 5.61
C ALA A 169 5.12 -2.48 5.15
N TYR A 170 4.75 -1.48 5.93
CA TYR A 170 5.04 -0.07 5.72
C TYR A 170 5.59 0.56 7.01
N SER A 171 6.48 1.55 6.90
CA SER A 171 7.04 2.28 8.04
C SER A 171 7.49 3.69 7.65
N PRO A 172 6.81 4.76 8.11
CA PRO A 172 7.23 6.14 7.81
C PRO A 172 8.60 6.51 8.43
N THR A 173 9.05 5.75 9.43
CA THR A 173 10.37 5.89 10.09
C THR A 173 11.51 5.19 9.35
N SER A 174 11.19 4.34 8.36
CA SER A 174 12.18 3.78 7.44
C SER A 174 12.32 4.72 6.25
N ALA A 175 13.38 4.59 5.46
CA ALA A 175 13.53 5.39 4.25
C ALA A 175 12.31 5.13 3.33
N GLY A 176 11.34 6.03 3.39
CA GLY A 176 10.08 5.97 2.65
C GLY A 176 10.31 6.31 1.20
N GLU A 177 9.59 7.32 0.74
CA GLU A 177 9.67 7.79 -0.63
C GLU A 177 10.75 8.88 -0.79
N PRO A 178 11.48 8.93 -1.92
CA PRO A 178 12.57 9.87 -2.11
C PRO A 178 12.08 11.32 -1.98
N ILE A 179 12.88 12.16 -1.32
CA ILE A 179 12.54 13.58 -1.15
C ILE A 179 12.89 14.43 -2.37
N ASN A 180 13.89 14.00 -3.15
CA ASN A 180 14.31 14.64 -4.38
C ASN A 180 13.52 14.09 -5.59
N SER A 181 13.54 14.85 -6.68
CA SER A 181 12.90 14.45 -7.93
C SER A 181 13.77 13.46 -8.70
N PRO A 182 13.17 12.64 -9.58
CA PRO A 182 13.93 11.87 -10.55
C PRO A 182 14.85 12.78 -11.39
N PRO A 183 16.01 12.26 -11.84
CA PRO A 183 16.86 13.00 -12.75
C PRO A 183 16.11 13.30 -14.05
N GLY A 184 16.44 14.43 -14.70
CA GLY A 184 15.83 14.79 -15.99
C GLY A 184 16.21 13.86 -17.15
N HIS A 185 17.24 13.03 -16.97
CA HIS A 185 17.65 12.01 -17.92
C HIS A 185 16.85 10.71 -17.73
N PRO A 186 16.48 9.98 -18.80
CA PRO A 186 15.85 8.66 -18.69
C PRO A 186 16.65 7.75 -17.76
N CYS A 187 15.98 7.14 -16.78
CA CYS A 187 16.66 6.34 -15.77
C CYS A 187 15.81 5.16 -15.30
N VAL A 188 16.51 4.11 -14.90
CA VAL A 188 15.93 2.87 -14.40
C VAL A 188 16.29 2.72 -12.93
N VAL A 189 15.29 2.56 -12.08
CA VAL A 189 15.50 2.34 -10.64
C VAL A 189 15.78 0.86 -10.39
N LEU A 190 16.92 0.55 -9.78
CA LEU A 190 17.23 -0.79 -9.32
C LEU A 190 16.21 -1.24 -8.27
N PRO A 191 15.71 -2.50 -8.33
CA PRO A 191 14.82 -3.03 -7.31
C PRO A 191 15.48 -2.98 -5.92
N ARG A 192 14.67 -2.81 -4.88
CA ARG A 192 15.16 -2.82 -3.49
C ARG A 192 15.68 -4.21 -3.11
N GLY A 193 16.71 -4.25 -2.27
CA GLY A 193 17.27 -5.51 -1.79
C GLY A 193 18.18 -5.34 -0.58
N ARG A 194 19.47 -5.63 -0.75
CA ARG A 194 20.44 -5.46 0.34
C ARG A 194 20.92 -4.02 0.40
N THR A 195 21.38 -3.65 1.59
CA THR A 195 21.96 -2.34 1.82
C THR A 195 23.45 -2.33 1.41
N LEU A 196 23.85 -1.36 0.60
CA LEU A 196 25.22 -1.09 0.18
C LEU A 196 25.70 0.22 0.80
N GLN A 197 26.89 0.22 1.40
CA GLN A 197 27.49 1.42 1.98
C GLN A 197 28.20 2.23 0.90
N VAL A 198 27.92 3.54 0.82
CA VAL A 198 28.71 4.46 0.00
C VAL A 198 29.97 4.88 0.79
N THR A 199 31.07 5.08 0.08
CA THR A 199 32.38 5.40 0.65
C THR A 199 32.87 6.76 0.14
N GLY A 200 33.64 7.49 0.94
CA GLY A 200 34.14 8.83 0.59
C GLY A 200 33.12 9.95 0.81
N GLU A 201 32.01 9.67 1.49
CA GLU A 201 30.91 10.59 1.76
C GLU A 201 31.35 11.81 2.60
N GLU A 202 32.39 11.63 3.42
CA GLU A 202 32.98 12.67 4.26
C GLU A 202 33.51 13.87 3.46
N GLN A 203 33.81 13.69 2.18
CA GLN A 203 34.25 14.75 1.28
C GLN A 203 33.07 15.57 0.74
N TYR A 204 31.85 15.07 0.89
CA TYR A 204 30.62 15.59 0.29
C TYR A 204 29.55 15.97 1.31
N LEU A 205 29.93 16.15 2.59
CA LEU A 205 29.02 16.55 3.67
C LEU A 205 28.26 17.85 3.35
N HIS A 206 28.85 18.75 2.56
CA HIS A 206 28.21 20.00 2.14
C HIS A 206 27.02 19.78 1.21
N VAL A 207 27.05 18.75 0.35
CA VAL A 207 25.92 18.36 -0.51
C VAL A 207 24.91 17.57 0.30
N LEU A 208 25.38 16.53 1.00
CA LEU A 208 24.53 15.61 1.75
C LEU A 208 23.76 16.29 2.88
N GLY A 209 24.36 17.30 3.53
CA GLY A 209 23.78 18.03 4.64
C GLY A 209 22.50 18.80 4.29
N GLU A 210 22.32 19.21 3.03
CA GLU A 210 21.11 19.92 2.58
C GLU A 210 19.86 19.03 2.71
N TYR A 211 20.02 17.72 2.56
CA TYR A 211 18.94 16.73 2.57
C TYR A 211 18.61 16.20 3.98
N LEU A 212 19.51 16.35 4.96
CA LEU A 212 19.29 15.89 6.34
C LEU A 212 18.36 16.79 7.16
N THR A 213 18.16 18.04 6.75
CA THR A 213 17.32 19.01 7.49
C THR A 213 15.84 18.62 7.57
N LEU A 214 15.44 17.57 6.85
CA LEU A 214 14.05 17.18 6.65
C LEU A 214 13.60 15.99 7.51
N ALA A 215 14.51 15.11 7.95
CA ALA A 215 14.20 13.96 8.81
C ALA A 215 15.50 13.30 9.37
N PRO A 216 15.45 12.58 10.51
CA PRO A 216 16.61 11.84 11.05
C PRO A 216 17.07 10.70 10.14
N ARG A 217 16.18 10.19 9.28
CA ARG A 217 16.51 9.30 8.17
C ARG A 217 15.74 9.75 6.94
N THR A 218 16.45 10.08 5.87
CA THR A 218 15.87 10.68 4.67
C THR A 218 16.08 9.76 3.47
N ALA A 219 14.99 9.39 2.79
CA ALA A 219 15.08 8.65 1.54
C ALA A 219 15.45 9.60 0.40
N VAL A 220 16.40 9.20 -0.44
CA VAL A 220 16.83 9.93 -1.64
C VAL A 220 16.91 9.00 -2.83
N LEU A 221 16.73 9.53 -4.02
CA LEU A 221 17.06 8.85 -5.27
C LEU A 221 18.44 9.30 -5.72
N VAL A 222 19.35 8.35 -5.90
CA VAL A 222 20.69 8.61 -6.43
C VAL A 222 20.84 8.00 -7.81
N THR A 223 21.82 8.48 -8.56
CA THR A 223 22.24 7.89 -9.83
C THR A 223 23.62 7.27 -9.71
N LEU A 224 23.82 6.16 -10.41
CA LEU A 224 25.03 5.34 -10.38
C LEU A 224 25.70 5.46 -11.74
N HIS A 225 26.97 5.88 -11.74
CA HIS A 225 27.74 6.14 -12.94
C HIS A 225 29.03 5.34 -12.91
N ARG A 226 29.45 4.83 -14.07
CA ARG A 226 30.79 4.27 -14.23
C ARG A 226 31.81 5.41 -14.17
N GLN A 227 32.84 5.24 -13.35
CA GLN A 227 33.99 6.12 -13.31
C GLN A 227 35.26 5.29 -13.44
N ASP A 228 36.02 5.57 -14.50
CA ASP A 228 37.31 4.95 -14.78
C ASP A 228 38.44 5.88 -14.29
N PHE A 229 39.44 5.31 -13.63
CA PHE A 229 40.63 6.04 -13.20
C PHE A 229 41.89 5.18 -13.26
N LEU A 230 43.03 5.84 -13.44
CA LEU A 230 44.34 5.19 -13.35
C LEU A 230 44.81 5.19 -11.90
N THR A 231 45.20 4.03 -11.39
CA THR A 231 45.85 3.93 -10.08
C THR A 231 47.25 4.53 -10.13
N LYS A 232 47.85 4.78 -8.96
CA LYS A 232 49.26 5.18 -8.83
C LYS A 232 50.25 4.21 -9.49
N THR A 233 49.83 2.97 -9.72
CA THR A 233 50.62 1.92 -10.40
C THR A 233 50.36 1.86 -11.90
N GLY A 234 49.59 2.80 -12.47
CA GLY A 234 49.22 2.83 -13.89
C GLY A 234 48.16 1.82 -14.30
N LEU A 235 47.50 1.16 -13.34
CA LEU A 235 46.44 0.18 -13.63
C LEU A 235 45.10 0.91 -13.74
N GLU A 236 44.36 0.67 -14.82
CA GLU A 236 43.00 1.18 -14.96
C GLU A 236 42.05 0.44 -14.01
N ARG A 237 41.21 1.20 -13.30
CA ARG A 237 40.16 0.66 -12.44
C ARG A 237 38.87 1.41 -12.68
N SER A 238 37.78 0.64 -12.70
CA SER A 238 36.42 1.14 -12.78
C SER A 238 35.75 1.04 -11.42
N VAL A 239 35.13 2.12 -10.97
CA VAL A 239 34.28 2.16 -9.78
C VAL A 239 32.92 2.74 -10.15
N VAL A 240 31.94 2.49 -9.28
CA VAL A 240 30.62 3.11 -9.39
C VAL A 240 30.63 4.39 -8.55
N GLU A 241 30.56 5.52 -9.24
CA GLU A 241 30.33 6.84 -8.67
C GLU A 241 28.85 6.99 -8.32
N VAL A 242 28.57 7.51 -7.13
CA VAL A 242 27.21 7.80 -6.66
C VAL A 242 26.99 9.30 -6.76
N ARG A 243 25.92 9.70 -7.45
CA ARG A 243 25.53 11.10 -7.60
C ARG A 243 24.14 11.38 -7.05
N LEU A 244 24.00 12.45 -6.28
CA LEU A 244 22.73 12.97 -5.77
C LEU A 244 22.44 14.29 -6.48
N ASP A 245 21.30 14.37 -7.17
CA ASP A 245 20.89 15.53 -7.99
C ASP A 245 21.99 16.05 -8.95
N GLY A 246 22.83 15.13 -9.44
CA GLY A 246 23.91 15.41 -10.39
C GLY A 246 25.28 15.69 -9.75
N GLU A 247 25.34 15.89 -8.43
CA GLU A 247 26.60 16.10 -7.71
C GLU A 247 27.15 14.78 -7.16
N THR A 248 28.46 14.57 -7.26
CA THR A 248 29.14 13.43 -6.67
C THR A 248 28.99 13.44 -5.15
N VAL A 249 28.62 12.30 -4.56
CA VAL A 249 28.46 12.14 -3.11
C VAL A 249 29.23 10.95 -2.54
N GLY A 250 30.05 10.30 -3.37
CA GLY A 250 30.91 9.20 -2.97
C GLY A 250 30.98 8.11 -4.04
N ASN A 251 31.55 6.98 -3.67
CA ASN A 251 31.75 5.82 -4.54
C ASN A 251 31.35 4.53 -3.82
N LEU A 252 30.97 3.52 -4.58
CA LEU A 252 30.87 2.16 -4.04
C LEU A 252 32.26 1.53 -3.91
N SER A 253 32.41 0.63 -2.93
CA SER A 253 33.65 -0.15 -2.79
C SER A 253 34.00 -0.91 -4.09
N PRO A 254 35.27 -1.25 -4.35
CA PRO A 254 35.65 -1.98 -5.56
C PRO A 254 34.89 -3.30 -5.75
N ALA A 255 34.62 -4.02 -4.66
CA ALA A 255 33.87 -5.27 -4.69
C ALA A 255 32.40 -5.05 -5.09
N MET A 256 31.75 -4.02 -4.56
CA MET A 256 30.38 -3.65 -4.92
C MET A 256 30.30 -3.12 -6.34
N SER A 257 31.27 -2.30 -6.75
CA SER A 257 31.38 -1.74 -8.10
C SER A 257 31.46 -2.84 -9.15
N LYS A 258 32.32 -3.85 -8.95
CA LYS A 258 32.45 -5.01 -9.85
C LYS A 258 31.12 -5.75 -10.06
N GLN A 259 30.23 -5.73 -9.07
CA GLN A 259 28.93 -6.40 -9.17
C GLN A 259 27.87 -5.58 -9.92
N LEU A 260 27.95 -4.24 -9.88
CA LEU A 260 26.94 -3.36 -10.46
C LEU A 260 27.32 -2.80 -11.84
N LEU A 261 28.61 -2.68 -12.14
CA LEU A 261 29.08 -2.18 -13.45
C LEU A 261 28.44 -2.91 -14.64
N PRO A 262 28.32 -4.25 -14.67
CA PRO A 262 27.68 -4.93 -15.79
C PRO A 262 26.23 -4.49 -16.04
N VAL A 263 25.47 -4.18 -14.98
CA VAL A 263 24.08 -3.70 -15.09
C VAL A 263 24.06 -2.25 -15.58
N ILE A 264 24.96 -1.41 -15.06
CA ILE A 264 25.07 -0.01 -15.45
C ILE A 264 25.44 0.11 -16.93
N ASP A 265 26.45 -0.64 -17.34
CA ASP A 265 26.93 -0.67 -18.72
C ASP A 265 25.82 -1.18 -19.66
N HIS A 266 25.15 -2.28 -19.28
CA HIS A 266 24.04 -2.83 -20.07
C HIS A 266 22.88 -1.84 -20.24
N LEU A 267 22.43 -1.18 -19.17
CA LEU A 267 21.33 -0.21 -19.24
C LEU A 267 21.71 1.03 -20.05
N PHE A 268 22.96 1.46 -19.97
CA PHE A 268 23.47 2.57 -20.76
C PHE A 268 23.56 2.19 -22.25
N GLU A 269 24.09 1.03 -22.59
CA GLU A 269 24.23 0.55 -23.97
C GLU A 269 22.87 0.23 -24.63
N ALA A 270 21.95 -0.37 -23.88
CA ALA A 270 20.66 -0.83 -24.41
C ALA A 270 19.71 0.33 -24.80
N GLY A 271 19.84 1.49 -24.17
CA GLY A 271 18.91 2.59 -24.44
C GLY A 271 19.28 3.94 -23.84
N ASN A 272 20.55 4.15 -23.49
CA ASN A 272 21.04 5.36 -22.84
C ASN A 272 20.23 5.66 -21.58
N TYR A 273 20.07 4.66 -20.69
CA TYR A 273 19.43 4.86 -19.39
C TYR A 273 20.48 5.07 -18.31
N TRP A 274 20.26 6.06 -17.44
CA TRP A 274 21.00 6.13 -16.18
C TRP A 274 20.48 5.07 -15.22
N THR A 275 21.39 4.46 -14.47
CA THR A 275 21.00 3.56 -13.39
C THR A 275 20.74 4.40 -12.14
N ALA A 276 19.58 4.22 -11.52
CA ALA A 276 19.20 4.90 -10.29
C ALA A 276 19.00 3.90 -9.15
N ALA A 277 19.18 4.33 -7.92
CA ALA A 277 18.93 3.53 -6.73
C ALA A 277 18.27 4.38 -5.65
N LEU A 278 17.45 3.73 -4.82
CA LEU A 278 16.96 4.34 -3.60
C LEU A 278 18.06 4.28 -2.53
N GLY A 279 18.32 5.42 -1.92
CA GLY A 279 19.25 5.56 -0.82
C GLY A 279 18.57 6.07 0.45
N SER A 280 19.22 5.86 1.58
CA SER A 280 18.85 6.41 2.87
C SER A 280 20.01 7.17 3.47
N LEU A 281 19.79 8.46 3.73
CA LEU A 281 20.68 9.34 4.47
C LEU A 281 20.35 9.27 5.95
N GLN A 282 21.39 9.17 6.79
CA GLN A 282 21.27 9.24 8.24
C GLN A 282 22.48 9.98 8.80
N GLY A 283 22.29 10.75 9.87
CA GLY A 283 23.39 11.39 10.58
C GLY A 283 23.08 12.82 10.97
N ASN A 284 24.14 13.63 11.08
CA ASN A 284 24.08 15.04 11.41
C ASN A 284 25.15 15.81 10.62
N SER A 285 25.28 17.12 10.87
CA SER A 285 26.23 17.98 10.14
C SER A 285 27.71 17.58 10.27
N LEU A 286 28.09 16.74 11.24
CA LEU A 286 29.47 16.28 11.45
C LEU A 286 29.74 14.91 10.84
N SER A 287 28.71 14.08 10.65
CA SER A 287 28.83 12.74 10.10
C SER A 287 27.53 12.34 9.43
N ILE A 288 27.59 12.08 8.13
CA ILE A 288 26.47 11.68 7.30
C ILE A 288 26.82 10.35 6.64
N GLU A 289 25.91 9.41 6.74
CA GLU A 289 26.00 8.08 6.13
C GLU A 289 24.91 7.96 5.05
N LEU A 290 25.31 7.64 3.82
CA LEU A 290 24.45 7.29 2.69
C LEU A 290 24.55 5.78 2.41
N LYS A 291 23.40 5.13 2.50
CA LYS A 291 23.25 3.71 2.18
C LYS A 291 22.34 3.56 0.98
N LEU A 292 22.63 2.62 0.08
CA LEU A 292 21.79 2.29 -1.07
C LEU A 292 21.06 0.98 -0.85
N ASP A 293 19.77 0.89 -1.17
CA ASP A 293 18.99 -0.34 -1.11
C ASP A 293 18.85 -0.92 -2.52
N VAL A 294 19.65 -1.97 -2.81
CA VAL A 294 19.81 -2.51 -4.15
C VAL A 294 19.71 -4.04 -4.14
N ALA A 295 18.88 -4.59 -5.02
CA ALA A 295 18.79 -6.02 -5.27
C ALA A 295 20.13 -6.60 -5.72
N LYS A 296 20.38 -7.86 -5.40
CA LYS A 296 21.59 -8.50 -5.90
C LYS A 296 21.47 -8.62 -7.41
N THR A 297 22.56 -8.36 -8.14
CA THR A 297 22.59 -8.48 -9.60
C THR A 297 22.12 -9.85 -10.08
N GLU A 298 22.52 -10.92 -9.39
CA GLU A 298 22.10 -12.31 -9.62
C GLU A 298 20.60 -12.60 -9.37
N THR A 299 19.89 -11.69 -8.72
CA THR A 299 18.43 -11.81 -8.46
C THR A 299 17.57 -10.98 -9.40
N LEU A 300 18.19 -10.19 -10.29
CA LEU A 300 17.47 -9.44 -11.31
C LEU A 300 16.94 -10.44 -12.35
N THR A 301 15.63 -10.38 -12.62
CA THR A 301 15.01 -11.25 -13.61
C THR A 301 15.31 -10.76 -15.02
N ASP A 302 15.40 -11.68 -15.98
CA ASP A 302 15.56 -11.34 -17.40
C ASP A 302 14.45 -10.38 -17.86
N GLU A 303 13.22 -10.60 -17.39
CA GLU A 303 12.08 -9.71 -17.63
C GLU A 303 12.35 -8.26 -17.17
N TRP A 304 12.97 -8.07 -16.00
CA TRP A 304 13.31 -6.73 -15.51
C TRP A 304 14.44 -6.10 -16.33
N ILE A 305 15.41 -6.90 -16.76
CA ILE A 305 16.56 -6.43 -17.55
C ILE A 305 16.10 -5.98 -18.95
N GLU A 306 15.21 -6.73 -19.59
CA GLU A 306 14.71 -6.44 -20.94
C GLU A 306 13.64 -5.34 -20.96
N SER A 307 12.81 -5.26 -19.93
CA SER A 307 11.72 -4.29 -19.80
C SER A 307 11.78 -3.52 -18.48
N PRO A 308 12.86 -2.75 -18.24
CA PRO A 308 12.99 -2.04 -16.98
C PRO A 308 11.89 -0.99 -16.83
N HIS A 309 11.40 -0.77 -15.61
CA HIS A 309 10.52 0.36 -15.34
C HIS A 309 11.30 1.67 -15.53
N ARG A 310 10.97 2.41 -16.59
CA ARG A 310 11.87 3.41 -17.21
C ARG A 310 11.84 4.80 -16.60
N GLN A 311 11.06 5.04 -15.56
CA GLN A 311 11.00 6.32 -14.88
C GLN A 311 10.67 6.13 -13.39
N PRO A 312 11.50 6.67 -12.47
CA PRO A 312 11.15 6.74 -11.06
C PRO A 312 9.89 7.61 -10.87
N PRO A 313 9.06 7.34 -9.86
CA PRO A 313 7.90 8.17 -9.58
C PRO A 313 8.35 9.61 -9.27
N GLN A 314 7.72 10.59 -9.92
CA GLN A 314 7.93 11.99 -9.59
C GLN A 314 6.95 12.39 -8.50
N LEU A 315 7.46 12.59 -7.29
CA LEU A 315 6.63 12.98 -6.16
C LEU A 315 6.63 14.49 -5.96
N VAL A 316 5.49 15.03 -5.52
CA VAL A 316 5.41 16.41 -5.07
C VAL A 316 6.37 16.66 -3.88
N PRO A 317 6.84 17.90 -3.66
CA PRO A 317 7.74 18.20 -2.55
C PRO A 317 7.17 17.84 -1.18
N VAL A 318 8.05 17.54 -0.23
CA VAL A 318 7.66 17.27 1.16
C VAL A 318 6.94 18.48 1.75
N SER A 319 5.76 18.21 2.31
CA SER A 319 4.88 19.16 2.98
C SER A 319 4.20 18.44 4.14
N THR A 320 3.81 19.19 5.16
CA THR A 320 3.00 18.67 6.27
C THR A 320 1.55 18.43 5.87
N ASN A 321 1.07 19.13 4.84
CA ASN A 321 -0.30 19.06 4.37
C ASN A 321 -0.37 18.90 2.85
N TYR A 322 -1.25 18.00 2.41
CA TYR A 322 -1.59 17.82 1.00
C TYR A 322 -3.12 17.80 0.85
N ARG A 323 -3.61 18.29 -0.28
CA ARG A 323 -5.00 18.07 -0.66
C ARG A 323 -5.09 16.73 -1.37
N VAL A 324 -5.93 15.85 -0.84
CA VAL A 324 -6.23 14.53 -1.42
C VAL A 324 -7.71 14.47 -1.76
N PRO A 325 -8.10 13.75 -2.82
CA PRO A 325 -9.50 13.68 -3.24
C PRO A 325 -10.38 12.94 -2.21
N PRO A 326 -11.69 13.22 -2.17
CA PRO A 326 -12.64 12.39 -1.45
C PRO A 326 -12.66 10.97 -2.03
N ALA A 327 -12.75 9.98 -1.17
CA ALA A 327 -12.75 8.57 -1.57
C ALA A 327 -13.56 7.67 -0.63
N PHE A 328 -14.26 8.22 0.37
CA PHE A 328 -15.04 7.45 1.32
C PHE A 328 -16.11 6.60 0.63
N ARG A 329 -16.11 5.30 0.93
CA ARG A 329 -17.17 4.38 0.51
C ARG A 329 -17.98 3.97 1.73
N ARG A 330 -19.28 4.28 1.73
CA ARG A 330 -20.19 3.71 2.74
C ARG A 330 -20.09 2.18 2.66
N ALA A 331 -19.90 1.54 3.81
CA ALA A 331 -20.03 0.09 3.90
C ALA A 331 -21.38 -0.30 3.31
N ARG A 332 -21.40 -1.32 2.44
CA ARG A 332 -22.65 -1.86 1.94
C ARG A 332 -23.38 -2.39 3.17
N THR A 333 -24.47 -1.76 3.58
CA THR A 333 -25.33 -2.33 4.62
C THR A 333 -25.87 -3.61 4.04
N ILE A 334 -25.27 -4.73 4.42
CA ILE A 334 -25.94 -6.01 4.32
C ILE A 334 -26.98 -5.92 5.42
N GLU A 335 -28.22 -5.59 5.04
CA GLU A 335 -29.33 -5.76 5.96
C GLU A 335 -29.21 -7.18 6.50
N PRO A 336 -29.14 -7.38 7.83
CA PRO A 336 -29.20 -8.73 8.36
C PRO A 336 -30.46 -9.34 7.76
N ALA A 337 -30.30 -10.47 7.06
CA ALA A 337 -31.42 -11.21 6.49
C ALA A 337 -32.54 -11.20 7.55
N PRO A 338 -33.78 -10.81 7.17
CA PRO A 338 -34.85 -10.64 8.15
C PRO A 338 -34.83 -11.88 9.01
N GLN A 339 -34.52 -11.70 10.30
CA GLN A 339 -34.49 -12.82 11.22
C GLN A 339 -35.82 -13.52 11.00
N PRO A 340 -35.84 -14.84 10.69
CA PRO A 340 -37.10 -15.53 10.51
C PRO A 340 -37.86 -15.21 11.79
N LYS A 341 -38.95 -14.43 11.67
CA LYS A 341 -39.76 -14.04 12.82
C LYS A 341 -40.09 -15.37 13.45
N GLY A 342 -39.43 -15.66 14.58
CA GLY A 342 -39.64 -16.91 15.28
C GLY A 342 -41.14 -16.95 15.47
N ILE A 343 -41.79 -17.95 14.88
CA ILE A 343 -43.21 -18.19 15.07
C ILE A 343 -43.39 -18.15 16.58
N GLY A 344 -43.99 -17.05 17.05
CA GLY A 344 -43.91 -16.67 18.45
C GLY A 344 -44.37 -17.84 19.31
N CYS A 345 -43.82 -17.98 20.51
CA CYS A 345 -44.17 -19.02 21.47
C CYS A 345 -45.71 -19.25 21.57
N LEU A 346 -46.50 -18.19 21.37
CA LEU A 346 -47.97 -18.21 21.29
C LEU A 346 -48.57 -19.05 20.15
N ALA A 347 -47.97 -19.08 18.97
CA ALA A 347 -48.45 -19.89 17.84
C ALA A 347 -48.14 -21.39 18.06
N TRP A 348 -47.01 -21.72 18.69
CA TRP A 348 -46.73 -23.09 19.13
C TRP A 348 -47.67 -23.56 20.25
N VAL A 349 -48.01 -22.67 21.19
CA VAL A 349 -49.02 -22.94 22.22
C VAL A 349 -50.40 -23.15 21.59
N GLY A 350 -50.79 -22.35 20.59
CA GLY A 350 -52.05 -22.54 19.85
C GLY A 350 -52.12 -23.87 19.09
N ILE A 351 -51.03 -24.28 18.45
CA ILE A 351 -50.94 -25.57 17.74
C ILE A 351 -50.95 -26.74 18.73
N LEU A 352 -50.28 -26.63 19.88
CA LEU A 352 -50.31 -27.64 20.94
C LEU A 352 -51.69 -27.78 21.57
N ILE A 353 -52.37 -26.67 21.86
CA ILE A 353 -53.75 -26.67 22.38
C ILE A 353 -54.71 -27.25 21.34
N GLY A 354 -54.57 -26.87 20.07
CA GLY A 354 -55.36 -27.42 18.96
C GLY A 354 -55.15 -28.93 18.78
N ALA A 355 -53.91 -29.42 18.84
CA ALA A 355 -53.59 -30.83 18.76
C ALA A 355 -54.07 -31.62 19.99
N LEU A 356 -54.01 -31.03 21.19
CA LEU A 356 -54.55 -31.63 22.41
C LEU A 356 -56.08 -31.74 22.35
N LEU A 357 -56.77 -30.70 21.89
CA LEU A 357 -58.22 -30.72 21.68
C LEU A 357 -58.63 -31.71 20.59
N LEU A 358 -57.87 -31.81 19.51
CA LEU A 358 -58.10 -32.79 18.45
C LEU A 358 -57.87 -34.24 18.95
N ALA A 359 -56.85 -34.47 19.79
CA ALA A 359 -56.58 -35.77 20.40
C ALA A 359 -57.66 -36.19 21.41
N VAL A 360 -58.26 -35.24 22.13
CA VAL A 360 -59.40 -35.49 23.03
C VAL A 360 -60.66 -35.82 22.23
N PHE A 361 -60.88 -35.20 21.06
CA PHE A 361 -62.02 -35.49 20.19
C PHE A 361 -61.85 -36.77 19.33
N LEU A 362 -60.62 -37.17 19.02
CA LEU A 362 -60.30 -38.41 18.28
C LEU A 362 -60.05 -39.62 19.19
N ALA A 363 -60.34 -39.51 20.49
CA ALA A 363 -60.13 -40.57 21.48
C ALA A 363 -60.78 -41.94 21.17
N PRO A 364 -61.82 -42.10 20.32
CA PRO A 364 -62.26 -43.46 19.96
C PRO A 364 -61.51 -44.07 18.76
N PHE A 365 -60.59 -43.37 18.10
CA PHE A 365 -59.89 -43.87 16.90
C PHE A 365 -58.36 -43.83 17.04
N GLY A 366 -57.79 -44.90 17.61
CA GLY A 366 -56.53 -45.51 17.20
C GLY A 366 -55.22 -44.74 17.41
N SER A 367 -54.39 -45.26 18.31
CA SER A 367 -53.03 -44.84 18.70
C SER A 367 -51.96 -44.74 17.58
N LEU A 368 -52.30 -45.04 16.33
CA LEU A 368 -51.36 -45.01 15.19
C LEU A 368 -51.30 -43.64 14.50
N LEU A 369 -52.39 -42.86 14.50
CA LEU A 369 -52.45 -41.56 13.81
C LEU A 369 -51.62 -40.49 14.53
N SER A 370 -51.60 -40.54 15.87
CA SER A 370 -50.87 -39.61 16.73
C SER A 370 -49.35 -39.76 16.60
N MET A 371 -48.83 -40.98 16.43
CA MET A 371 -47.41 -41.22 16.17
C MET A 371 -46.97 -40.69 14.79
N ALA A 372 -47.80 -40.86 13.75
CA ALA A 372 -47.48 -40.40 12.41
C ALA A 372 -47.33 -38.87 12.33
N ILE A 373 -48.19 -38.11 13.04
CA ILE A 373 -48.14 -36.65 13.08
C ILE A 373 -46.87 -36.15 13.76
N ILE A 374 -46.44 -36.78 14.86
CA ILE A 374 -45.21 -36.41 15.58
C ILE A 374 -43.98 -36.66 14.71
N VAL A 375 -43.93 -37.80 14.01
CA VAL A 375 -42.80 -38.15 13.13
C VAL A 375 -42.73 -37.21 11.92
N LEU A 376 -43.87 -36.87 11.30
CA LEU A 376 -43.93 -35.91 10.19
C LEU A 376 -43.51 -34.49 10.62
N GLY A 377 -43.89 -34.05 11.82
CA GLY A 377 -43.45 -32.77 12.37
C GLY A 377 -41.93 -32.68 12.56
N PHE A 378 -41.31 -33.75 13.06
CA PHE A 378 -39.85 -33.84 13.19
C PHE A 378 -39.13 -33.89 11.84
N ALA A 379 -39.66 -34.64 10.87
CA ALA A 379 -39.10 -34.74 9.53
C ALA A 379 -39.13 -33.38 8.79
N TRP A 380 -40.24 -32.63 8.90
CA TRP A 380 -40.38 -31.31 8.29
C TRP A 380 -39.43 -30.27 8.92
N SER A 381 -39.28 -30.30 10.25
CA SER A 381 -38.36 -29.41 10.98
C SER A 381 -36.90 -29.64 10.57
N ASN A 382 -36.50 -30.90 10.37
CA ASN A 382 -35.17 -31.23 9.88
C ASN A 382 -34.95 -30.88 8.40
N TYR A 383 -36.01 -30.90 7.58
CA TYR A 383 -35.95 -30.47 6.18
C TYR A 383 -35.71 -28.95 6.06
N GLN A 384 -36.38 -28.14 6.89
CA GLN A 384 -36.19 -26.67 6.93
C GLN A 384 -34.75 -26.28 7.30
N LYS A 385 -34.10 -27.00 8.22
CA LYS A 385 -32.70 -26.73 8.63
C LYS A 385 -31.67 -27.01 7.52
N LYS A 386 -32.04 -27.75 6.47
CA LYS A 386 -31.12 -28.19 5.40
C LYS A 386 -31.22 -27.38 4.11
N GLN A 387 -32.12 -26.40 4.00
CA GLN A 387 -32.19 -25.59 2.79
C GLN A 387 -31.05 -24.53 2.79
N PRO A 388 -30.20 -24.47 1.75
CA PRO A 388 -29.24 -23.40 1.58
C PRO A 388 -29.96 -22.08 1.25
N PRO A 389 -29.37 -20.92 1.59
CA PRO A 389 -30.00 -19.64 1.33
C PRO A 389 -30.12 -19.37 -0.17
N THR A 390 -31.33 -19.01 -0.61
CA THR A 390 -31.67 -18.61 -1.96
C THR A 390 -31.00 -17.27 -2.29
N LEU A 391 -30.21 -17.22 -3.36
CA LEU A 391 -29.65 -15.97 -3.90
C LEU A 391 -30.79 -15.11 -4.48
N VAL A 392 -31.02 -13.95 -3.90
CA VAL A 392 -31.99 -12.96 -4.42
C VAL A 392 -31.29 -12.08 -5.47
N GLY A 393 -31.70 -12.26 -6.73
CA GLY A 393 -31.90 -11.20 -7.73
C GLY A 393 -30.70 -10.36 -8.16
N GLN A 394 -30.04 -10.78 -9.24
CA GLN A 394 -29.33 -9.87 -10.15
C GLN A 394 -30.34 -8.94 -10.83
N HIS A 395 -30.16 -7.62 -10.68
CA HIS A 395 -30.85 -6.64 -11.51
C HIS A 395 -30.04 -6.45 -12.80
N THR A 396 -30.59 -6.93 -13.92
CA THR A 396 -30.20 -6.51 -15.27
C THR A 396 -30.69 -5.07 -15.53
N PRO A 397 -29.90 -4.20 -16.21
CA PRO A 397 -30.42 -2.95 -16.73
C PRO A 397 -31.14 -3.21 -18.05
N GLY A 398 -32.41 -2.80 -18.11
CA GLY A 398 -33.23 -2.83 -19.31
C GLY A 398 -32.86 -1.70 -20.28
N THR A 399 -32.85 -2.05 -21.56
CA THR A 399 -32.92 -1.20 -22.75
C THR A 399 -34.33 -0.63 -22.98
N ALA A 400 -34.37 0.43 -23.81
CA ALA A 400 -35.51 1.21 -24.37
C ALA A 400 -35.94 2.41 -23.50
N ASP A 401 -35.94 3.67 -23.96
CA ASP A 401 -35.92 4.26 -25.32
C ASP A 401 -34.84 5.35 -25.50
#